data_AF-A4ITD7-F1
#
_entry.id   AF-A4ITD7-F1
#
_cell.length_a   1.000
_cell.length_b   1.000
_cell.length_c   1.000
_cell.angle_alpha   90.00
_cell.angle_beta   90.00
_cell.angle_gamma   90.00
#
_symmetry.space_group_name_H-M   'P 1'
#
loop_
_entity.id
_entity.type
_entity.pdbx_description
1 polymer ?
#
loop_
_entity_poly.entity_id
_entity_poly.type
_entity_poly.pdbx_seq_one_letter_code
_entity_poly.pdbx_strand_id
1 'polypeptide(L)'
;MPVTAQNYSASSVSLIGGGTHPKPGEVSLAHRGVLFLDEMAEFAKKTLDMLRQPLETGKVTISRISSTVTYPADFILLGAMNPCPCGYLGSRTHYCTCSPKQIQAYRNRVSGPIYDRMDVLLSLEVIDFTKETRVSESSETIRKRVEEARRKQYERYGKEITNGRVSFELLMEKSPLANRQQLLLQQWASQHQWSNRVQTKIIRLARTISDLKGTEKIADESLWEAMTLRWMKTYTKQQATAR
;
A
#
# COMPACT_ATOMS: atom_id res chain seq x y z
N MET A 1 -10.00 -7.84 -14.30
CA MET A 1 -9.47 -6.50 -13.93
C MET A 1 -8.18 -6.31 -14.70
N PRO A 2 -7.91 -5.14 -15.30
CA PRO A 2 -6.67 -4.91 -16.03
C PRO A 2 -5.46 -5.00 -15.07
N VAL A 3 -4.38 -5.62 -15.52
CA VAL A 3 -3.12 -5.71 -14.78
C VAL A 3 -2.02 -5.18 -15.69
N THR A 4 -1.37 -4.12 -15.26
CA THR A 4 -0.22 -3.54 -15.95
C THR A 4 1.01 -3.72 -15.05
N ALA A 5 2.01 -4.44 -15.54
CA ALA A 5 3.28 -4.63 -14.85
C ALA A 5 4.36 -3.78 -15.52
N GLN A 6 5.09 -3.02 -14.72
CA GLN A 6 6.16 -2.15 -15.20
C GLN A 6 7.47 -2.47 -14.49
N ASN A 7 8.52 -2.64 -15.29
CA ASN A 7 9.90 -2.74 -14.81
C ASN A 7 10.49 -1.33 -14.68
N TYR A 8 11.54 -1.20 -13.88
CA TYR A 8 12.19 0.09 -13.58
C TYR A 8 12.75 0.84 -14.81
N SER A 9 12.89 0.17 -15.96
CA SER A 9 13.25 0.80 -17.24
C SER A 9 12.13 1.69 -17.81
N ALA A 10 10.92 1.64 -17.24
CA ALA A 10 9.80 2.45 -17.67
C ALA A 10 10.05 3.95 -17.39
N SER A 11 9.90 4.77 -18.44
CA SER A 11 10.02 6.22 -18.33
C SER A 11 8.88 6.85 -17.52
N SER A 12 9.10 8.06 -17.00
CA SER A 12 8.04 8.84 -16.35
C SER A 12 6.87 9.14 -17.29
N VAL A 13 7.15 9.31 -18.59
CA VAL A 13 6.16 9.57 -19.64
C VAL A 13 5.31 8.33 -19.92
N SER A 14 5.89 7.13 -19.92
CA SER A 14 5.11 5.90 -20.08
C SER A 14 4.25 5.61 -18.85
N LEU A 15 4.78 5.83 -17.65
CA LEU A 15 4.04 5.55 -16.41
C LEU A 15 2.84 6.49 -16.22
N ILE A 16 3.06 7.81 -16.31
CA ILE A 16 2.03 8.82 -16.02
C ILE A 16 1.22 9.19 -17.27
N GLY A 17 1.84 9.12 -18.44
CA GLY A 17 1.32 9.65 -19.69
C GLY A 17 2.02 10.97 -20.07
N GLY A 18 1.87 11.35 -21.33
CA GLY A 18 2.51 12.56 -21.87
C GLY A 18 2.69 12.50 -23.39
N GLY A 19 3.73 13.19 -23.87
CA GLY A 19 3.98 13.42 -25.30
C GLY A 19 3.54 14.82 -25.77
N THR A 20 3.85 15.13 -27.03
CA THR A 20 3.37 16.32 -27.77
C THR A 20 1.85 16.35 -27.87
N HIS A 21 1.25 15.17 -28.05
CA HIS A 21 -0.17 14.93 -27.85
C HIS A 21 -0.34 14.19 -26.53
N PRO A 22 -1.09 14.71 -25.54
CA PRO A 22 -1.18 14.12 -24.21
C PRO A 22 -1.90 12.77 -24.28
N LYS A 23 -1.13 11.67 -24.30
CA LYS A 23 -1.65 10.29 -24.28
C LYS A 23 -1.74 9.76 -22.85
N PRO A 24 -2.69 8.85 -22.56
CA PRO A 24 -2.77 8.18 -21.26
C PRO A 24 -1.51 7.33 -21.04
N GLY A 25 -1.03 7.29 -19.79
CA GLY A 25 0.04 6.37 -19.37
C GLY A 25 -0.52 5.11 -18.70
N GLU A 26 0.41 4.29 -18.20
CA GLU A 26 0.12 3.04 -17.50
C GLU A 26 -0.83 3.22 -16.30
N VAL A 27 -0.71 4.31 -15.55
CA VAL A 27 -1.64 4.62 -14.44
C VAL A 27 -3.09 4.72 -14.88
N SER A 28 -3.34 5.17 -16.11
CA SER A 28 -4.67 5.28 -16.68
C SER A 28 -5.14 3.99 -17.33
N LEU A 29 -4.21 3.24 -17.92
CA LEU A 29 -4.49 1.89 -18.44
C LEU A 29 -4.83 0.90 -17.31
N ALA A 30 -4.25 1.11 -16.12
CA ALA A 30 -4.55 0.36 -14.91
C ALA A 30 -5.88 0.74 -14.23
N HIS A 31 -6.71 1.62 -14.83
CA HIS A 31 -7.95 2.06 -14.21
C HIS A 31 -8.89 0.88 -13.89
N ARG A 32 -9.39 0.84 -12.65
CA ARG A 32 -10.14 -0.24 -11.99
C ARG A 32 -9.39 -1.58 -11.99
N GLY A 33 -8.07 -1.52 -12.02
CA GLY A 33 -7.19 -2.66 -12.07
C GLY A 33 -6.03 -2.55 -11.10
N VAL A 34 -4.92 -3.15 -11.48
CA VAL A 34 -3.69 -3.23 -10.67
C VAL A 34 -2.52 -2.68 -11.48
N LEU A 35 -1.80 -1.74 -10.88
CA LEU A 35 -0.48 -1.30 -11.34
C LEU A 35 0.57 -2.00 -10.49
N PHE A 36 1.36 -2.88 -11.09
CA PHE A 36 2.46 -3.56 -10.42
C PHE A 36 3.80 -2.92 -10.81
N LEU A 37 4.54 -2.49 -9.80
CA LEU A 37 5.91 -1.97 -9.94
C LEU A 37 6.86 -2.99 -9.34
N ASP A 38 7.52 -3.75 -10.20
CA ASP A 38 8.60 -4.62 -9.77
C ASP A 38 9.86 -3.78 -9.56
N GLU A 39 10.62 -4.09 -8.51
CA GLU A 39 11.79 -3.30 -8.10
C GLU A 39 11.47 -1.80 -7.97
N MET A 40 10.40 -1.46 -7.26
CA MET A 40 9.89 -0.10 -7.08
C MET A 40 10.97 0.90 -6.64
N ALA A 41 11.94 0.46 -5.83
CA ALA A 41 13.05 1.30 -5.38
C ALA A 41 14.13 1.54 -6.46
N GLU A 42 14.08 0.91 -7.64
CA GLU A 42 14.94 1.24 -8.79
C GLU A 42 14.37 2.36 -9.66
N PHE A 43 13.08 2.68 -9.52
CA PHE A 43 12.48 3.81 -10.24
C PHE A 43 13.08 5.14 -9.78
N ALA A 44 13.20 6.08 -10.73
CA ALA A 44 13.60 7.44 -10.41
C ALA A 44 12.61 8.06 -9.41
N LYS A 45 13.14 8.69 -8.35
CA LYS A 45 12.33 9.32 -7.28
C LYS A 45 11.23 10.24 -7.83
N LYS A 46 11.55 11.04 -8.85
CA LYS A 46 10.59 11.93 -9.52
C LYS A 46 9.39 11.16 -10.12
N THR A 47 9.64 9.99 -10.72
CA THR A 47 8.60 9.13 -11.30
C THR A 47 7.67 8.60 -10.21
N LEU A 48 8.22 8.13 -9.08
CA LEU A 48 7.41 7.69 -7.94
C LEU A 48 6.60 8.85 -7.35
N ASP A 49 7.20 10.02 -7.17
CA ASP A 49 6.52 11.19 -6.59
C ASP A 49 5.36 11.70 -7.45
N MET A 50 5.34 11.39 -8.77
CA MET A 50 4.21 11.69 -9.66
C MET A 50 3.00 10.77 -9.41
N LEU A 51 3.18 9.58 -8.82
CA LEU A 51 2.07 8.68 -8.46
C LEU A 51 1.23 9.21 -7.29
N ARG A 52 1.73 10.21 -6.54
CA ARG A 52 1.02 10.77 -5.38
C ARG A 52 -0.38 11.27 -5.72
N GLN A 53 -0.53 11.99 -6.83
CA GLN A 53 -1.81 12.54 -7.27
C GLN A 53 -2.77 11.42 -7.71
N PRO A 54 -2.40 10.50 -8.62
CA PRO A 54 -3.26 9.37 -8.98
C PRO A 54 -3.71 8.53 -7.78
N LEU A 55 -2.81 8.24 -6.83
CA LEU A 55 -3.12 7.48 -5.61
C LEU A 55 -4.09 8.21 -4.66
N GLU A 56 -4.25 9.52 -4.81
CA GLU A 56 -5.17 10.34 -4.00
C GLU A 56 -6.51 10.56 -4.68
N THR A 57 -6.47 11.06 -5.92
CA THR A 57 -7.66 11.55 -6.61
C THR A 57 -8.27 10.49 -7.52
N GLY A 58 -7.54 9.41 -7.81
CA GLY A 58 -7.92 8.42 -8.83
C GLY A 58 -7.94 9.02 -10.23
N LYS A 59 -7.24 10.13 -10.47
CA LYS A 59 -7.18 10.84 -11.75
C LYS A 59 -5.78 11.41 -11.97
N VAL A 60 -5.41 11.56 -13.22
CA VAL A 60 -4.17 12.24 -13.64
C VAL A 60 -4.52 13.36 -14.62
N THR A 61 -3.96 14.54 -14.39
CA THR A 61 -4.13 15.68 -15.29
C THR A 61 -2.81 15.98 -15.98
N ILE A 62 -2.81 15.90 -17.30
CA ILE A 62 -1.65 16.17 -18.14
C ILE A 62 -1.86 17.53 -18.80
N SER A 63 -1.06 18.52 -18.41
CA SER A 63 -1.10 19.87 -18.98
C SER A 63 0.11 20.11 -19.89
N ARG A 64 -0.15 20.57 -21.11
CA ARG A 64 0.83 20.94 -22.13
C ARG A 64 0.41 22.25 -22.81
N ILE A 65 1.36 22.87 -23.51
CA ILE A 65 1.19 24.17 -24.19
C ILE A 65 -0.05 24.15 -25.11
N SER A 66 -0.33 23.02 -25.77
CA SER A 66 -1.44 22.88 -26.73
C SER A 66 -2.76 22.42 -26.11
N SER A 67 -2.77 21.76 -24.95
CA SER A 67 -3.98 21.20 -24.35
C SER A 67 -3.78 20.70 -22.92
N THR A 68 -4.87 20.68 -22.14
CA THR A 68 -4.92 20.03 -20.83
C THR A 68 -5.97 18.93 -20.86
N VAL A 69 -5.57 17.70 -20.55
CA VAL A 69 -6.46 16.52 -20.56
C VAL A 69 -6.38 15.82 -19.21
N THR A 70 -7.53 15.37 -18.70
CA THR A 70 -7.62 14.59 -17.46
C THR A 70 -8.06 13.17 -17.77
N TYR A 71 -7.28 12.20 -17.33
CA TYR A 71 -7.56 10.77 -17.49
C TYR A 71 -7.91 10.13 -16.14
N PRO A 72 -8.82 9.13 -16.11
CA PRO A 72 -9.05 8.33 -14.92
C PRO A 72 -7.82 7.47 -14.61
N ALA A 73 -7.55 7.24 -13.32
CA ALA A 73 -6.41 6.50 -12.79
C ALA A 73 -6.70 5.93 -11.39
N ASP A 74 -7.91 5.39 -11.18
CA ASP A 74 -8.26 4.64 -9.97
C ASP A 74 -7.69 3.21 -10.07
N PHE A 75 -6.61 2.89 -9.39
CA PHE A 75 -5.97 1.57 -9.45
C PHE A 75 -5.47 1.12 -8.07
N ILE A 76 -5.24 -0.18 -7.90
CA ILE A 76 -4.50 -0.74 -6.77
C ILE A 76 -3.01 -0.75 -7.15
N LEU A 77 -2.17 -0.10 -6.34
CA LEU A 77 -0.73 -0.15 -6.50
C LEU A 77 -0.15 -1.33 -5.72
N LEU A 78 0.59 -2.19 -6.42
CA LEU A 78 1.43 -3.21 -5.82
C LEU A 78 2.88 -2.86 -6.14
N GLY A 79 3.71 -2.73 -5.10
CA GLY A 79 5.14 -2.45 -5.24
C GLY A 79 5.95 -3.52 -4.56
N ALA A 80 6.89 -4.12 -5.27
CA ALA A 80 7.91 -5.00 -4.71
C ALA A 80 9.25 -4.26 -4.68
N MET A 81 10.04 -4.44 -3.63
CA MET A 81 11.41 -3.92 -3.58
C MET A 81 12.29 -4.79 -2.70
N ASN A 82 13.57 -4.82 -3.03
CA ASN A 82 14.57 -5.52 -2.21
C ASN A 82 14.82 -4.76 -0.90
N PRO A 83 15.38 -5.41 0.14
CA PRO A 83 15.68 -4.71 1.40
C PRO A 83 16.90 -3.76 1.28
N CYS A 84 17.77 -4.00 0.28
CA CYS A 84 18.94 -3.21 -0.09
C CYS A 84 19.30 -3.45 -1.58
N PRO A 85 20.25 -2.69 -2.16
CA PRO A 85 20.66 -2.87 -3.56
C PRO A 85 21.17 -4.28 -3.90
N CYS A 86 21.85 -4.96 -2.98
CA CYS A 86 22.32 -6.33 -3.22
C CYS A 86 21.31 -7.43 -2.86
N GLY A 87 20.13 -7.08 -2.34
CA GLY A 87 19.07 -8.03 -1.96
C GLY A 87 19.31 -8.83 -0.67
N TYR A 88 20.53 -8.88 -0.13
CA TYR A 88 20.88 -9.79 0.97
C TYR A 88 20.78 -9.20 2.38
N LEU A 89 20.26 -7.98 2.55
CA LEU A 89 20.12 -7.38 3.88
C LEU A 89 19.12 -8.17 4.73
N GLY A 90 19.61 -8.76 5.84
CA GLY A 90 18.81 -9.62 6.71
C GLY A 90 18.70 -11.07 6.21
N SER A 91 19.42 -11.44 5.15
CA SER A 91 19.51 -12.83 4.70
C SER A 91 20.26 -13.69 5.70
N ARG A 92 19.79 -14.94 5.89
CA ARG A 92 20.46 -15.96 6.70
C ARG A 92 21.48 -16.78 5.90
N THR A 93 21.44 -16.69 4.57
CA THR A 93 22.25 -17.53 3.67
C THR A 93 23.39 -16.75 3.00
N HIS A 94 23.23 -15.44 2.82
CA HIS A 94 24.22 -14.60 2.14
C HIS A 94 24.51 -13.32 2.93
N TYR A 95 25.77 -12.88 2.90
CA TYR A 95 26.17 -11.64 3.55
C TYR A 95 25.86 -10.42 2.68
N CYS A 96 25.30 -9.37 3.28
CA CYS A 96 25.04 -8.10 2.62
C CYS A 96 26.32 -7.26 2.54
N THR A 97 26.80 -7.00 1.33
CA THR A 97 27.99 -6.14 1.07
C THR A 97 27.69 -4.64 1.06
N CYS A 98 26.42 -4.23 1.15
CA CYS A 98 26.05 -2.81 1.12
C CYS A 98 26.42 -2.08 2.41
N SER A 99 26.99 -0.90 2.28
CA SER A 99 27.20 0.03 3.40
C SER A 99 25.87 0.59 3.93
N PRO A 100 25.81 1.05 5.19
CA PRO A 100 24.62 1.71 5.73
C PRO A 100 24.16 2.92 4.91
N LYS A 101 25.10 3.68 4.32
CA LYS A 101 24.79 4.81 3.44
C LYS A 101 24.09 4.36 2.16
N GLN A 102 24.55 3.27 1.53
CA GLN A 102 23.92 2.70 0.34
C GLN A 102 22.51 2.17 0.64
N ILE A 103 22.35 1.48 1.76
CA ILE A 103 21.03 0.96 2.19
C ILE A 103 20.06 2.12 2.42
N GLN A 104 20.49 3.16 3.16
CA GLN A 104 19.64 4.32 3.43
C GLN A 104 19.31 5.07 2.14
N ALA A 105 20.28 5.28 1.24
CA ALA A 105 20.05 5.93 -0.04
C ALA A 105 19.05 5.17 -0.91
N TYR A 106 19.16 3.84 -0.94
CA TYR A 106 18.23 2.96 -1.66
C TYR A 106 16.80 3.07 -1.11
N ARG A 107 16.64 2.91 0.22
CA ARG A 107 15.32 3.02 0.88
C ARG A 107 14.70 4.41 0.71
N ASN A 108 15.52 5.46 0.69
CA ASN A 108 15.10 6.85 0.51
C ASN A 108 14.65 7.17 -0.93
N ARG A 109 14.83 6.27 -1.90
CA ARG A 109 14.28 6.46 -3.26
C ARG A 109 12.75 6.44 -3.24
N VAL A 110 12.16 5.63 -2.37
CA VAL A 110 10.72 5.71 -2.06
C VAL A 110 10.51 6.76 -0.99
N SER A 111 9.82 7.84 -1.34
CA SER A 111 9.65 8.99 -0.45
C SER A 111 8.64 8.68 0.68
N GLY A 112 8.81 9.32 1.84
CA GLY A 112 7.82 9.27 2.93
C GLY A 112 6.38 9.56 2.47
N PRO A 113 6.13 10.58 1.63
CA PRO A 113 4.81 10.82 1.04
C PRO A 113 4.22 9.64 0.26
N ILE A 114 5.04 8.79 -0.37
CA ILE A 114 4.58 7.57 -1.03
C ILE A 114 4.27 6.48 -0.01
N TYR A 115 5.11 6.27 0.99
CA TYR A 115 4.83 5.34 2.10
C TYR A 115 3.54 5.69 2.86
N ASP A 116 3.26 6.98 3.05
CA ASP A 116 2.03 7.48 3.65
C ASP A 116 0.77 7.14 2.80
N ARG A 117 0.95 6.87 1.50
CA ARG A 117 -0.12 6.50 0.57
C ARG A 117 -0.33 4.99 0.43
N MET A 118 0.64 4.16 0.80
CA MET A 118 0.46 2.71 0.88
C MET A 118 -0.54 2.37 1.98
N ASP A 119 -1.37 1.36 1.84
CA ASP A 119 -2.25 0.90 2.93
C ASP A 119 -1.57 -0.18 3.78
N VAL A 120 -0.83 -1.06 3.12
CA VAL A 120 -0.18 -2.23 3.69
C VAL A 120 1.31 -2.21 3.32
N LEU A 121 2.16 -2.50 4.29
CA LEU A 121 3.62 -2.64 4.17
C LEU A 121 4.01 -4.01 4.73
N LEU A 122 4.26 -4.97 3.84
CA LEU A 122 4.66 -6.33 4.22
C LEU A 122 6.16 -6.52 4.00
N SER A 123 6.85 -7.02 5.03
CA SER A 123 8.21 -7.53 4.90
C SER A 123 8.13 -9.05 4.77
N LEU A 124 8.62 -9.57 3.65
CA LEU A 124 8.70 -11.02 3.43
C LEU A 124 10.03 -11.53 3.99
N GLU A 125 9.96 -12.61 4.76
CA GLU A 125 11.15 -13.36 5.18
C GLU A 125 11.35 -14.54 4.23
N VAL A 126 12.60 -14.97 4.05
CA VAL A 126 12.90 -16.19 3.29
C VAL A 126 12.36 -17.38 4.07
N ILE A 127 11.35 -18.05 3.51
CA ILE A 127 10.78 -19.27 4.08
C ILE A 127 11.51 -20.47 3.48
N ASP A 128 11.85 -21.43 4.33
CA ASP A 128 12.36 -22.73 3.91
C ASP A 128 11.20 -23.57 3.35
N PHE A 129 11.25 -23.89 2.06
CA PHE A 129 10.23 -24.65 1.34
C PHE A 129 10.07 -26.09 1.84
N THR A 130 10.95 -26.57 2.73
CA THR A 130 10.85 -27.90 3.35
C THR A 130 9.77 -28.02 4.42
N LYS A 131 9.22 -26.91 4.93
CA LYS A 131 8.08 -26.94 5.85
C LYS A 131 6.78 -27.04 5.06
N GLU A 132 5.96 -28.04 5.39
CA GLU A 132 4.64 -28.24 4.80
C GLU A 132 3.89 -26.91 4.71
N THR A 133 3.58 -26.52 3.47
CA THR A 133 2.69 -25.41 3.18
C THR A 133 1.35 -25.69 3.84
N ARG A 134 0.96 -24.82 4.79
CA ARG A 134 -0.43 -24.75 5.27
C ARG A 134 -1.37 -24.82 4.07
N VAL A 135 -2.46 -25.57 4.20
CA VAL A 135 -3.54 -25.65 3.21
C VAL A 135 -3.90 -24.23 2.78
N SER A 136 -3.64 -23.92 1.50
CA SER A 136 -3.97 -22.63 0.92
C SER A 136 -5.49 -22.56 0.74
N GLU A 137 -6.13 -21.49 1.19
CA GLU A 137 -7.55 -21.26 0.90
C GLU A 137 -7.74 -21.15 -0.62
N SER A 138 -8.78 -21.79 -1.15
CA SER A 138 -9.11 -21.66 -2.57
C SER A 138 -9.53 -20.23 -2.90
N SER A 139 -9.29 -19.79 -4.14
CA SER A 139 -9.74 -18.48 -4.62
C SER A 139 -11.26 -18.32 -4.52
N GLU A 140 -12.02 -19.42 -4.63
CA GLU A 140 -13.47 -19.41 -4.44
C GLU A 140 -13.87 -19.05 -3.00
N THR A 141 -13.21 -19.66 -2.00
CA THR A 141 -13.46 -19.36 -0.59
C THR A 141 -13.12 -17.90 -0.28
N ILE A 142 -11.98 -17.41 -0.78
CA ILE A 142 -11.58 -16.01 -0.60
C ILE A 142 -12.60 -15.07 -1.27
N ARG A 143 -13.05 -15.39 -2.48
CA ARG A 143 -14.04 -14.60 -3.21
C ARG A 143 -15.34 -14.46 -2.43
N LYS A 144 -15.88 -15.56 -1.89
CA LYS A 144 -17.11 -15.54 -1.06
C LYS A 144 -16.95 -14.60 0.15
N ARG A 145 -15.81 -14.65 0.83
CA ARG A 145 -15.49 -13.76 1.97
C ARG A 145 -15.43 -12.29 1.56
N VAL A 146 -14.85 -12.00 0.39
CA VAL A 146 -14.76 -10.63 -0.14
C VAL A 146 -16.14 -10.10 -0.57
N GLU A 147 -16.95 -10.90 -1.25
CA GLU A 147 -18.31 -10.53 -1.68
C GLU A 147 -19.19 -10.21 -0.47
N GLU A 148 -19.12 -11.01 0.58
CA GLU A 148 -19.86 -10.76 1.83
C GLU A 148 -19.41 -9.47 2.52
N ALA A 149 -18.09 -9.21 2.59
CA ALA A 149 -17.58 -7.94 3.12
C ALA A 149 -18.05 -6.74 2.28
N ARG A 150 -18.16 -6.90 0.95
CA ARG A 150 -18.69 -5.85 0.05
C ARG A 150 -20.18 -5.60 0.28
N ARG A 151 -20.98 -6.66 0.47
CA ARG A 151 -22.41 -6.54 0.80
C ARG A 151 -22.60 -5.72 2.08
N LYS A 152 -21.82 -6.00 3.13
CA LYS A 152 -21.84 -5.23 4.39
C LYS A 152 -21.51 -3.76 4.18
N GLN A 153 -20.55 -3.44 3.30
CA GLN A 153 -20.22 -2.05 2.97
C GLN A 153 -21.35 -1.35 2.23
N TYR A 154 -21.98 -2.04 1.27
CA TYR A 154 -23.15 -1.54 0.55
C TYR A 154 -24.30 -1.23 1.52
N GLU A 155 -24.63 -2.15 2.41
CA GLU A 155 -25.69 -1.96 3.42
C GLU A 155 -25.38 -0.82 4.38
N ARG A 156 -24.12 -0.71 4.85
CA ARG A 156 -23.68 0.34 5.77
C ARG A 156 -23.75 1.74 5.15
N TYR A 157 -23.37 1.87 3.88
CA TYR A 157 -23.23 3.17 3.21
C TYR A 157 -24.40 3.52 2.27
N GLY A 158 -25.30 2.58 1.99
CA GLY A 158 -26.44 2.74 1.07
C GLY A 158 -26.05 2.98 -0.39
N LYS A 159 -24.79 2.74 -0.76
CA LYS A 159 -24.26 2.92 -2.11
C LYS A 159 -23.06 2.02 -2.34
N GLU A 160 -22.72 1.78 -3.61
CA GLU A 160 -21.56 0.96 -4.01
C GLU A 160 -20.23 1.70 -3.76
N ILE A 161 -19.84 1.78 -2.48
CA ILE A 161 -18.60 2.43 -2.03
C ILE A 161 -17.89 1.57 -0.99
N THR A 162 -16.55 1.60 -1.01
CA THR A 162 -15.73 0.84 -0.06
C THR A 162 -15.28 1.66 1.13
N ASN A 163 -14.86 0.96 2.19
CA ASN A 163 -14.17 1.57 3.33
C ASN A 163 -12.93 2.37 2.91
N GLY A 164 -12.28 2.01 1.79
CA GLY A 164 -11.11 2.75 1.28
C GLY A 164 -11.45 4.06 0.58
N ARG A 165 -12.69 4.20 0.08
CA ARG A 165 -13.12 5.32 -0.79
C ARG A 165 -14.12 6.26 -0.14
N VAL A 166 -14.87 5.80 0.87
CA VAL A 166 -15.86 6.62 1.59
C VAL A 166 -15.21 7.83 2.27
N SER A 167 -15.95 8.93 2.50
CA SER A 167 -15.39 10.06 3.26
C SER A 167 -15.02 9.63 4.68
N PHE A 168 -14.04 10.31 5.28
CA PHE A 168 -13.62 9.94 6.64
C PHE A 168 -14.70 10.26 7.67
N GLU A 169 -15.48 11.34 7.49
CA GLU A 169 -16.58 11.66 8.39
C GLU A 169 -17.63 10.54 8.40
N LEU A 170 -18.06 10.10 7.21
CA LEU A 170 -19.06 9.03 7.08
C LEU A 170 -18.53 7.68 7.59
N LEU A 171 -17.23 7.41 7.43
CA LEU A 171 -16.60 6.22 8.02
C LEU A 171 -16.72 6.24 9.56
N MET A 172 -16.38 7.37 10.18
CA MET A 172 -16.40 7.52 11.64
C MET A 172 -17.82 7.58 12.19
N GLU A 173 -18.78 8.13 11.44
CA GLU A 173 -20.21 8.10 11.80
C GLU A 173 -20.74 6.66 11.84
N LYS A 174 -20.47 5.86 10.80
CA LYS A 174 -20.99 4.49 10.68
C LYS A 174 -20.14 3.44 11.39
N SER A 175 -18.91 3.75 11.77
CA SER A 175 -17.99 2.82 12.42
C SER A 175 -17.03 3.56 13.35
N PRO A 176 -17.58 4.14 14.43
CA PRO A 176 -16.76 4.86 15.40
C PRO A 176 -15.80 3.91 16.12
N LEU A 177 -14.62 4.41 16.45
CA LEU A 177 -13.69 3.73 17.35
C LEU A 177 -14.12 3.93 18.81
N ALA A 178 -13.97 2.88 19.62
CA ALA A 178 -14.11 3.01 21.07
C ALA A 178 -13.01 3.91 21.66
N ASN A 179 -13.27 4.54 22.81
CA ASN A 179 -12.29 5.45 23.45
C ASN A 179 -10.93 4.78 23.69
N ARG A 180 -10.93 3.51 24.12
CA ARG A 180 -9.72 2.71 24.30
C ARG A 180 -8.93 2.55 22.99
N GLN A 181 -9.60 2.31 21.88
CA GLN A 181 -8.99 2.15 20.55
C GLN A 181 -8.37 3.45 20.06
N GLN A 182 -9.02 4.59 20.33
CA GLN A 182 -8.50 5.91 19.99
C GLN A 182 -7.22 6.21 20.77
N LEU A 183 -7.22 5.97 22.09
CA LEU A 183 -6.05 6.16 22.94
C LEU A 183 -4.88 5.27 22.50
N LEU A 184 -5.15 4.01 22.19
CA LEU A 184 -4.15 3.07 21.67
C LEU A 184 -3.53 3.60 20.36
N LEU A 185 -4.37 4.01 19.41
CA LEU A 185 -3.91 4.52 18.12
C LEU A 185 -3.08 5.81 18.29
N GLN A 186 -3.47 6.70 19.19
CA GLN A 186 -2.73 7.93 19.50
C GLN A 186 -1.35 7.64 20.11
N GLN A 187 -1.29 6.71 21.07
CA GLN A 187 -0.03 6.30 21.69
C GLN A 187 0.94 5.75 20.65
N TRP A 188 0.47 4.83 19.81
CA TRP A 188 1.27 4.23 18.74
C TRP A 188 1.68 5.26 17.69
N ALA A 189 0.76 6.15 17.29
CA ALA A 189 1.05 7.20 16.33
C ALA A 189 2.14 8.15 16.82
N SER A 190 2.15 8.48 18.11
CA SER A 190 3.21 9.29 18.74
C SER A 190 4.55 8.55 18.75
N GLN A 191 4.56 7.29 19.18
CA GLN A 191 5.79 6.46 19.24
C GLN A 191 6.43 6.23 17.87
N HIS A 192 5.62 6.08 16.82
CA HIS A 192 6.07 5.77 15.46
C HIS A 192 6.04 6.96 14.50
N GLN A 193 5.73 8.16 15.01
CA GLN A 193 5.64 9.40 14.22
C GLN A 193 4.69 9.28 13.01
N TRP A 194 3.55 8.60 13.19
CA TRP A 194 2.58 8.40 12.12
C TRP A 194 1.77 9.67 11.85
N SER A 195 1.73 10.07 10.57
CA SER A 195 0.89 11.18 10.13
C SER A 195 -0.60 10.86 10.28
N ASN A 196 -1.44 11.89 10.34
CA ASN A 196 -2.91 11.72 10.38
C ASN A 196 -3.41 10.86 9.21
N ARG A 197 -2.74 10.95 8.05
CA ARG A 197 -3.07 10.14 6.87
C ARG A 197 -2.84 8.65 7.13
N VAL A 198 -1.73 8.29 7.77
CA VAL A 198 -1.44 6.90 8.16
C VAL A 198 -2.50 6.40 9.13
N GLN A 199 -2.85 7.20 10.14
CA GLN A 199 -3.90 6.86 11.10
C GLN A 199 -5.26 6.61 10.40
N THR A 200 -5.68 7.50 9.50
CA THR A 200 -6.90 7.29 8.71
C THR A 200 -6.87 6.00 7.90
N LYS A 201 -5.72 5.66 7.28
CA LYS A 201 -5.58 4.40 6.54
C LYS A 201 -5.65 3.17 7.44
N ILE A 202 -5.05 3.23 8.62
CA ILE A 202 -5.16 2.16 9.63
C ILE A 202 -6.62 1.93 10.01
N ILE A 203 -7.40 2.99 10.24
CA ILE A 203 -8.83 2.86 10.59
C ILE A 203 -9.62 2.22 9.43
N ARG A 204 -9.38 2.67 8.19
CA ARG A 204 -10.01 2.08 6.98
C ARG A 204 -9.66 0.61 6.81
N LEU A 205 -8.41 0.25 7.06
CA LEU A 205 -7.92 -1.11 6.98
C LEU A 205 -8.55 -1.97 8.08
N ALA A 206 -8.57 -1.49 9.32
CA ALA A 206 -9.19 -2.16 10.47
C ALA A 206 -10.68 -2.45 10.22
N ARG A 207 -11.42 -1.47 9.70
CA ARG A 207 -12.83 -1.64 9.29
C ARG A 207 -12.99 -2.73 8.22
N THR A 208 -12.08 -2.78 7.25
CA THR A 208 -12.11 -3.79 6.19
C THR A 208 -11.77 -5.19 6.72
N ILE A 209 -10.82 -5.30 7.64
CA ILE A 209 -10.50 -6.56 8.33
C ILE A 209 -11.70 -7.04 9.15
N SER A 210 -12.37 -6.13 9.88
CA SER A 210 -13.60 -6.43 10.61
C SER A 210 -14.73 -6.89 9.68
N ASP A 211 -14.90 -6.28 8.50
CA ASP A 211 -15.87 -6.74 7.50
C ASP A 211 -15.58 -8.16 7.01
N LEU A 212 -14.31 -8.48 6.76
CA LEU A 212 -13.86 -9.80 6.33
C LEU A 212 -14.03 -10.87 7.43
N LYS A 213 -13.85 -10.49 8.71
CA LYS A 213 -14.12 -11.33 9.88
C LYS A 213 -15.60 -11.40 10.25
N GLY A 214 -16.40 -10.53 9.64
CA GLY A 214 -17.84 -10.46 9.82
C GLY A 214 -18.32 -9.72 11.08
N THR A 215 -17.46 -8.96 11.75
CA THR A 215 -17.82 -8.22 12.96
C THR A 215 -18.51 -6.90 12.61
N GLU A 216 -19.58 -6.56 13.35
CA GLU A 216 -20.35 -5.33 13.11
C GLU A 216 -19.53 -4.08 13.44
N LYS A 217 -18.79 -4.09 14.57
CA LYS A 217 -17.91 -3.01 15.01
C LYS A 217 -16.45 -3.31 14.65
N ILE A 218 -15.61 -2.27 14.69
CA ILE A 218 -14.15 -2.43 14.56
C ILE A 218 -13.65 -3.13 15.82
N ALA A 219 -13.18 -4.36 15.69
CA ALA A 219 -12.65 -5.14 16.80
C ALA A 219 -11.21 -4.71 17.15
N ASP A 220 -10.81 -4.85 18.41
CA ASP A 220 -9.45 -4.52 18.89
C ASP A 220 -8.39 -5.31 18.10
N GLU A 221 -8.67 -6.57 17.79
CA GLU A 221 -7.79 -7.45 17.00
C GLU A 221 -7.66 -6.96 15.55
N SER A 222 -8.72 -6.39 14.98
CA SER A 222 -8.69 -5.85 13.61
C SER A 222 -7.87 -4.57 13.55
N LEU A 223 -7.97 -3.73 14.58
CA LEU A 223 -7.15 -2.53 14.70
C LEU A 223 -5.67 -2.89 14.89
N TRP A 224 -5.39 -3.85 15.76
CA TRP A 224 -4.03 -4.35 15.99
C TRP A 224 -3.39 -4.93 14.72
N GLU A 225 -4.16 -5.75 13.99
CA GLU A 225 -3.72 -6.31 12.70
C GLU A 225 -3.45 -5.21 11.68
N ALA A 226 -4.33 -4.21 11.55
CA ALA A 226 -4.12 -3.08 10.66
C ALA A 226 -2.87 -2.26 11.00
N MET A 227 -2.61 -2.01 12.29
CA MET A 227 -1.40 -1.35 12.75
C MET A 227 -0.15 -2.17 12.41
N THR A 228 -0.20 -3.48 12.62
CA THR A 228 0.91 -4.39 12.31
C THR A 228 1.19 -4.46 10.81
N LEU A 229 0.15 -4.53 9.98
CA LEU A 229 0.27 -4.50 8.52
C LEU A 229 0.83 -3.18 8.00
N ARG A 230 0.71 -2.10 8.76
CA ARG A 230 1.28 -0.79 8.41
C ARG A 230 2.66 -0.57 8.99
N TRP A 231 3.03 -1.32 10.02
CA TRP A 231 4.31 -1.22 10.67
C TRP A 231 5.36 -2.01 9.89
N MET A 232 6.24 -1.29 9.20
CA MET A 232 7.44 -1.90 8.63
C MET A 232 8.39 -2.21 9.78
N LYS A 233 8.69 -3.50 10.01
CA LYS A 233 9.79 -3.90 10.90
C LYS A 233 11.09 -3.32 10.33
N THR A 234 11.53 -2.20 10.89
CA THR A 234 12.85 -1.67 10.57
C THR A 234 13.86 -2.73 11.02
N TYR A 235 14.66 -3.24 10.09
CA TYR A 235 15.85 -4.02 10.42
C TYR A 235 16.83 -3.08 11.14
N THR A 236 16.65 -2.93 12.45
CA THR A 236 17.57 -2.18 13.32
C THR A 236 18.73 -3.09 13.68
N LYS A 237 19.94 -2.51 13.76
CA LYS A 237 21.29 -3.09 13.91
C LYS A 237 21.51 -4.28 14.89
N GLN A 238 20.52 -4.75 15.66
CA GLN A 238 20.73 -5.75 16.71
C GLN A 238 20.92 -7.20 16.23
N GLN A 239 20.78 -7.49 14.93
CA GLN A 239 21.10 -8.83 14.39
C GLN A 239 22.52 -8.93 13.80
N ALA A 240 23.30 -7.84 13.79
CA ALA A 240 24.70 -7.86 13.31
C ALA A 240 25.72 -8.14 14.43
N THR A 241 25.29 -8.32 15.69
CA THR A 241 26.17 -8.56 16.84
C THR A 241 25.75 -9.80 17.66
N ALA A 242 25.14 -10.79 17.00
CA ALA A 242 24.91 -12.11 17.60
C ALA A 242 25.65 -13.19 16.80
N ARG A 243 26.98 -13.10 16.82
CA ARG A 243 27.97 -14.19 16.92
C ARG A 243 29.37 -13.62 16.81
#